data_AF-B6K1W9-F1
#
_entry.id   AF-B6K1W9-F1
#
_cell.length_a   1.000
_cell.length_b   1.000
_cell.length_c   1.000
_cell.angle_alpha   90.00
_cell.angle_beta   90.00
_cell.angle_gamma   90.00
#
_symmetry.space_group_name_H-M   'P 1'
#
loop_
_entity.id
_entity.type
_entity.pdbx_description
1 polymer ?
#
loop_
_entity_poly.entity_id
_entity_poly.type
_entity_poly.pdbx_seq_one_letter_code
_entity_poly.pdbx_strand_id
1 'polypeptide(L)'
;MESLLRTAYENLCSEDVRTVKVGLRQAESVVFQVSKPTEENRVPLSIFLKLQESFLYNLTTPCLQAFGQLVKVHYEAVQAQDADTETLVCKLLCDILHVMEGLVLLHPPSQLCYNSEAVLDLFGRLLRVSQPVTLQVAAVKTLVCVMVDRPIVMRAFERIGGLARVCMLFKNKQTHQQTKLQALEFFYFYLSPEPYTLEHEPYRKTRTEKQAYLSTFLSNVDGLRKDLDTFQPFGRLDESHD
;
A
#
# COMPACT_ATOMS: atom_id res chain seq x y z
N MET A 1 15.73 10.76 18.25
CA MET A 1 14.75 10.52 17.16
C MET A 1 15.12 11.26 15.89
N GLU A 2 15.24 12.59 15.90
CA GLU A 2 15.53 13.39 14.69
C GLU A 2 16.79 12.93 13.92
N SER A 3 17.91 12.70 14.62
CA SER A 3 19.13 12.17 13.99
C SER A 3 18.89 10.80 13.35
N LEU A 4 18.12 9.91 14.00
CA LEU A 4 17.80 8.59 13.46
C LEU A 4 16.90 8.70 12.21
N LEU A 5 15.90 9.59 12.23
CA LEU A 5 15.03 9.86 11.09
C LEU A 5 15.80 10.46 9.91
N ARG A 6 16.73 11.39 10.17
CA ARG A 6 17.58 11.98 9.14
C ARG A 6 18.50 10.94 8.51
N THR A 7 19.17 10.13 9.33
CA THR A 7 20.03 9.05 8.80
C THR A 7 19.21 7.99 8.05
N ALA A 8 18.01 7.65 8.52
CA ALA A 8 17.10 6.76 7.81
C ALA A 8 16.70 7.34 6.44
N TYR A 9 16.34 8.63 6.40
CA TYR A 9 16.03 9.36 5.17
C TYR A 9 17.19 9.28 4.18
N GLU A 10 18.41 9.65 4.60
CA GLU A 10 19.61 9.63 3.76
C GLU A 10 19.89 8.23 3.19
N ASN A 11 19.80 7.21 4.04
CA ASN A 11 20.04 5.82 3.65
C ASN A 11 18.97 5.28 2.68
N LEU A 12 17.70 5.64 2.88
CA LEU A 12 16.60 5.26 2.00
C LEU A 12 16.71 5.94 0.62
N CYS A 13 17.24 7.15 0.55
CA CYS A 13 17.48 7.84 -0.71
C CYS A 13 18.72 7.35 -1.48
N SER A 14 19.50 6.42 -0.91
CA SER A 14 20.69 5.87 -1.55
C SER A 14 20.37 5.01 -2.77
N GLU A 15 21.25 5.04 -3.78
CA GLU A 15 21.16 4.13 -4.93
C GLU A 15 21.66 2.71 -4.59
N ASP A 16 22.50 2.58 -3.55
CA ASP A 16 23.01 1.29 -3.09
C ASP A 16 21.97 0.54 -2.26
N VAL A 17 21.55 -0.63 -2.76
CA VAL A 17 20.58 -1.52 -2.13
C VAL A 17 20.98 -1.91 -0.69
N ARG A 18 22.28 -2.04 -0.40
CA ARG A 18 22.75 -2.38 0.94
C ARG A 18 22.56 -1.22 1.92
N THR A 19 22.76 0.00 1.45
CA THR A 19 22.48 1.22 2.20
C THR A 19 20.98 1.40 2.41
N VAL A 20 20.15 1.18 1.39
CA VAL A 20 18.68 1.19 1.51
C VAL A 20 18.20 0.20 2.57
N LYS A 21 18.79 -1.00 2.63
CA LYS A 21 18.49 -1.99 3.68
C LYS A 21 18.77 -1.47 5.10
N VAL A 22 19.82 -0.67 5.30
CA VAL A 22 20.10 -0.04 6.59
C VAL A 22 19.03 1.01 6.91
N GLY A 23 18.67 1.84 5.94
CA GLY A 23 17.59 2.83 6.07
C GLY A 23 16.24 2.21 6.42
N LEU A 24 15.88 1.09 5.77
CA LEU A 24 14.65 0.36 6.06
C LEU A 24 14.62 -0.18 7.49
N ARG A 25 15.71 -0.78 7.97
CA ARG A 25 15.80 -1.23 9.37
C ARG A 25 15.66 -0.10 10.37
N GLN A 26 16.20 1.08 10.04
CA GLN A 26 16.06 2.27 10.89
C GLN A 26 14.60 2.75 10.91
N ALA A 27 13.94 2.82 9.75
CA ALA A 27 12.54 3.19 9.63
C ALA A 27 11.61 2.20 10.35
N GLU A 28 11.80 0.89 10.14
CA GLU A 28 11.07 -0.19 10.81
C GLU A 28 11.22 -0.10 12.33
N SER A 29 12.44 0.11 12.83
CA SER A 29 12.70 0.27 14.27
C SER A 29 11.96 1.46 14.86
N VAL A 30 11.89 2.60 14.14
CA VAL A 30 11.12 3.77 14.57
C VAL A 30 9.63 3.46 14.61
N VAL A 31 9.06 2.92 13.54
CA VAL A 31 7.64 2.55 13.45
C VAL A 31 7.27 1.59 14.59
N PHE A 32 8.10 0.58 14.83
CA PHE A 32 7.91 -0.39 15.91
C PHE A 32 7.94 0.25 17.29
N GLN A 33 8.91 1.14 17.57
CA GLN A 33 9.03 1.81 18.87
C GLN A 33 7.85 2.74 19.13
N VAL A 34 7.38 3.46 18.11
CA VAL A 34 6.25 4.40 18.22
C VAL A 34 4.92 3.66 18.38
N SER A 35 4.80 2.47 17.80
CA SER A 35 3.58 1.66 17.86
C SER A 35 3.40 0.90 19.19
N LYS A 36 4.42 0.85 20.05
CA LYS A 36 4.34 0.11 21.31
C LYS A 36 3.55 0.90 22.38
N PRO A 37 2.53 0.29 23.00
CA PRO A 37 1.87 0.86 24.16
C PRO A 37 2.71 0.53 25.41
N THR A 38 3.72 1.34 25.73
CA THR A 38 4.47 1.17 26.99
C THR A 38 4.54 2.48 27.76
N GLU A 39 4.46 2.41 29.09
CA GLU A 39 4.55 3.59 29.98
C GLU A 39 5.91 4.30 29.85
N GLU A 40 6.95 3.57 29.45
CA GLU A 40 8.27 4.11 29.09
C GLU A 40 8.43 4.23 27.56
N ASN A 41 7.51 4.96 26.91
CA ASN A 41 7.70 5.31 25.50
C ASN A 41 8.98 6.14 25.36
N ARG A 42 10.09 5.48 25.01
CA ARG A 42 11.38 6.12 24.65
C ARG A 42 11.18 7.15 23.54
N VAL A 43 10.09 7.01 22.80
CA VAL A 43 9.64 7.92 21.75
C VAL A 43 8.12 8.11 21.88
N PRO A 44 7.64 9.30 22.27
CA PRO A 44 6.22 9.62 22.25
C PRO A 44 5.66 9.69 20.82
N LEU A 45 4.50 9.05 20.58
CA LEU A 45 3.78 9.10 19.30
C LEU A 45 3.53 10.54 18.85
N SER A 46 3.13 11.43 19.75
CA SER A 46 2.87 12.84 19.43
C SER A 46 4.09 13.58 18.89
N ILE A 47 5.31 13.22 19.32
CA ILE A 47 6.55 13.80 18.78
C ILE A 47 6.82 13.23 17.39
N PHE A 48 6.66 11.92 17.21
CA PHE A 48 6.81 11.29 15.89
C PHE A 48 5.89 11.91 14.86
N LEU A 49 4.59 12.07 15.18
CA LEU A 49 3.61 12.67 14.27
C LEU A 49 3.99 14.10 13.87
N LYS A 50 4.41 14.94 14.82
CA LYS A 50 4.90 16.30 14.52
C LYS A 50 6.12 16.30 13.59
N LEU A 51 7.00 15.33 13.73
CA LEU A 51 8.15 15.19 12.84
C LEU A 51 7.73 14.68 11.45
N GLN A 52 6.70 13.84 11.34
CA GLN A 52 6.19 13.39 10.03
C GLN A 52 5.50 14.52 9.24
N GLU A 53 5.02 15.57 9.89
CA GLU A 53 4.55 16.79 9.22
C GLU A 53 5.70 17.64 8.62
N SER A 54 6.94 17.40 9.06
CA SER A 54 8.12 18.09 8.54
C SER A 54 8.72 17.37 7.34
N PHE A 55 9.01 18.11 6.27
CA PHE A 55 9.66 17.59 5.07
C PHE A 55 11.03 16.95 5.35
N LEU A 56 11.74 17.37 6.41
CA LEU A 56 13.07 16.86 6.77
C LEU A 56 13.04 15.48 7.44
N TYR A 57 11.91 15.13 8.04
CA TYR A 57 11.79 13.95 8.91
C TYR A 57 10.66 13.00 8.51
N ASN A 58 9.83 13.40 7.54
CA ASN A 58 8.84 12.55 6.92
C ASN A 58 9.52 11.36 6.23
N LEU A 59 9.22 10.15 6.70
CA LEU A 59 9.78 8.90 6.14
C LEU A 59 9.01 8.40 4.92
N THR A 60 7.84 8.94 4.61
CA THR A 60 7.01 8.46 3.49
C THR A 60 7.68 8.76 2.15
N THR A 61 8.15 9.98 1.95
CA THR A 61 8.85 10.38 0.71
C THR A 61 10.11 9.54 0.41
N PRO A 62 11.08 9.36 1.33
CA PRO A 62 12.24 8.53 1.06
C PRO A 62 11.88 7.04 0.91
N CYS A 63 10.84 6.54 1.59
CA CYS A 63 10.31 5.20 1.33
C CYS A 63 9.76 5.06 -0.10
N LEU A 64 9.05 6.06 -0.61
CA LEU A 64 8.55 6.04 -2.00
C LEU A 64 9.70 6.05 -3.02
N GLN A 65 10.76 6.82 -2.76
CA GLN A 65 11.96 6.83 -3.59
C GLN A 65 12.67 5.48 -3.57
N ALA A 66 12.94 4.93 -2.38
CA ALA A 66 13.52 3.61 -2.22
C ALA A 66 12.66 2.53 -2.89
N PHE A 67 11.34 2.63 -2.80
CA PHE A 67 10.42 1.68 -3.43
C PHE A 67 10.59 1.68 -4.95
N GLY A 68 10.59 2.86 -5.58
CA GLY A 68 10.85 2.98 -7.03
C GLY A 68 12.19 2.38 -7.44
N GLN A 69 13.25 2.65 -6.68
CA GLN A 69 14.57 2.10 -6.93
C GLN A 69 14.61 0.58 -6.78
N LEU A 70 14.03 0.02 -5.72
CA LEU A 70 13.98 -1.42 -5.49
C LEU A 70 13.17 -2.14 -6.56
N VAL A 71 12.06 -1.57 -7.03
CA VAL A 71 11.28 -2.15 -8.15
C VAL A 71 12.10 -2.17 -9.44
N LYS A 72 12.88 -1.12 -9.70
CA LYS A 72 13.80 -1.06 -10.85
C LYS A 72 14.87 -2.15 -10.75
N VAL A 73 15.59 -2.23 -9.63
CA VAL A 73 16.66 -3.23 -9.44
C VAL A 73 16.10 -4.65 -9.49
N HIS A 74 14.90 -4.89 -8.95
CA HIS A 74 14.22 -6.19 -9.05
C HIS A 74 14.04 -6.61 -10.51
N TYR A 75 13.55 -5.69 -11.34
CA TYR A 75 13.37 -5.97 -12.76
C TYR A 75 14.69 -6.26 -13.47
N GLU A 76 15.74 -5.49 -13.17
CA GLU A 76 17.09 -5.69 -13.71
C GLU A 76 17.69 -7.05 -13.30
N ALA A 77 17.54 -7.44 -12.02
CA ALA A 77 18.02 -8.72 -11.50
C ALA A 77 17.32 -9.91 -12.18
N VAL A 78 16.00 -9.83 -12.36
CA VAL A 78 15.22 -10.86 -13.08
C VAL A 78 15.71 -11.00 -14.53
N GLN A 79 15.96 -9.89 -15.23
CA GLN A 79 16.45 -9.92 -16.61
C GLN A 79 17.89 -10.46 -16.71
N ALA A 80 18.74 -10.12 -15.74
CA ALA A 80 20.11 -10.61 -15.66
C ALA A 80 20.22 -12.06 -15.14
N GLN A 81 19.10 -12.66 -14.71
CA GLN A 81 19.06 -13.98 -14.04
C GLN A 81 19.95 -14.04 -12.78
N ASP A 82 20.10 -12.91 -12.09
CA ASP A 82 20.84 -12.80 -10.84
C ASP A 82 19.94 -13.15 -9.65
N ALA A 83 19.89 -14.44 -9.33
CA ALA A 83 19.02 -14.99 -8.30
C ALA A 83 19.33 -14.44 -6.89
N ASP A 84 20.59 -14.12 -6.60
CA ASP A 84 21.01 -13.61 -5.29
C ASP A 84 20.49 -12.18 -5.08
N THR A 85 20.68 -11.32 -6.10
CA THR A 85 20.17 -9.95 -6.07
C THR A 85 18.64 -9.95 -6.10
N GLU A 86 18.00 -10.78 -6.93
CA GLU A 86 16.54 -10.91 -6.99
C GLU A 86 15.97 -11.27 -5.61
N THR A 87 16.55 -12.28 -4.95
CA THR A 87 16.10 -12.73 -3.62
C THR A 87 16.24 -11.64 -2.57
N LEU A 88 17.39 -10.94 -2.55
CA LEU A 88 17.62 -9.83 -1.63
C LEU A 88 16.60 -8.70 -1.85
N VAL A 89 16.41 -8.27 -3.10
CA VAL A 89 15.54 -7.14 -3.43
C VAL A 89 14.08 -7.49 -3.20
N CYS A 90 13.64 -8.72 -3.52
CA CYS A 90 12.29 -9.19 -3.18
C CYS A 90 12.00 -9.07 -1.69
N LYS A 91 12.97 -9.44 -0.84
CA LYS A 91 12.83 -9.28 0.62
C LYS A 91 12.72 -7.81 1.00
N LEU A 92 13.58 -6.95 0.48
CA LEU A 92 13.54 -5.51 0.78
C LEU A 92 12.25 -4.84 0.28
N LEU A 93 11.68 -5.31 -0.83
CA LEU A 93 10.38 -4.88 -1.31
C LEU A 93 9.26 -5.28 -0.34
N CYS A 94 9.30 -6.47 0.25
CA CYS A 94 8.34 -6.83 1.30
C CYS A 94 8.53 -5.96 2.56
N ASP A 95 9.79 -5.75 2.99
CA ASP A 95 10.11 -4.95 4.17
C ASP A 95 9.64 -3.49 4.00
N ILE A 96 9.87 -2.87 2.84
CA ILE A 96 9.45 -1.48 2.60
C ILE A 96 7.93 -1.35 2.51
N LEU A 97 7.23 -2.31 1.91
CA LEU A 97 5.77 -2.34 1.88
C LEU A 97 5.18 -2.38 3.30
N HIS A 98 5.75 -3.19 4.20
CA HIS A 98 5.35 -3.22 5.61
C HIS A 98 5.66 -1.93 6.37
N VAL A 99 6.81 -1.30 6.10
CA VAL A 99 7.12 0.02 6.69
C VAL A 99 6.12 1.07 6.21
N MET A 100 5.78 1.07 4.90
CA MET A 100 4.79 1.98 4.32
C MET A 100 3.41 1.79 4.95
N GLU A 101 2.96 0.54 5.17
CA GLU A 101 1.73 0.22 5.90
C GLU A 101 1.74 0.84 7.31
N GLY A 102 2.81 0.62 8.07
CA GLY A 102 2.93 1.19 9.43
C GLY A 102 2.94 2.71 9.43
N LEU A 103 3.60 3.35 8.46
CA LEU A 103 3.64 4.81 8.35
C LEU A 103 2.26 5.40 8.06
N VAL A 104 1.49 4.83 7.13
CA VAL A 104 0.15 5.36 6.80
C VAL A 104 -0.86 5.11 7.91
N LEU A 105 -0.73 4.01 8.64
CA LEU A 105 -1.59 3.71 9.80
C LEU A 105 -1.29 4.62 11.00
N LEU A 106 -0.02 4.96 11.24
CA LEU A 106 0.36 5.88 12.31
C LEU A 106 0.09 7.34 11.94
N HIS A 107 0.38 7.73 10.69
CA HIS A 107 0.28 9.09 10.19
C HIS A 107 -0.59 9.14 8.92
N PRO A 108 -1.93 9.13 9.06
CA PRO A 108 -2.85 9.15 7.93
C PRO A 108 -2.59 10.23 6.88
N PRO A 109 -2.15 11.48 7.20
CA PRO A 109 -1.83 12.47 6.16
C PRO A 109 -0.84 11.97 5.10
N SER A 110 0.09 11.07 5.46
CA SER A 110 1.04 10.44 4.53
C SER A 110 0.42 9.69 3.36
N GLN A 111 -0.84 9.26 3.46
CA GLN A 111 -1.53 8.61 2.34
C GLN A 111 -1.63 9.53 1.10
N LEU A 112 -1.62 10.86 1.26
CA LEU A 112 -1.67 11.79 0.12
C LEU A 112 -0.42 11.71 -0.78
N CYS A 113 0.73 11.28 -0.23
CA CYS A 113 1.96 11.09 -0.99
C CYS A 113 1.81 10.01 -2.09
N TYR A 114 0.79 9.15 -1.98
CA TYR A 114 0.51 8.06 -2.93
C TYR A 114 -0.46 8.46 -4.05
N ASN A 115 -0.94 9.71 -4.09
CA ASN A 115 -1.80 10.18 -5.19
C ASN A 115 -1.04 10.32 -6.53
N SER A 116 0.25 9.98 -6.56
CA SER A 116 1.05 9.91 -7.78
C SER A 116 0.75 8.64 -8.57
N GLU A 117 0.26 8.80 -9.80
CA GLU A 117 0.02 7.70 -10.73
C GLU A 117 1.30 6.88 -11.02
N ALA A 118 2.46 7.53 -11.03
CA ALA A 118 3.75 6.86 -11.20
C ALA A 118 4.07 5.93 -10.03
N VAL A 119 3.80 6.36 -8.79
CA VAL A 119 3.95 5.52 -7.59
C VAL A 119 2.99 4.34 -7.64
N LEU A 120 1.72 4.58 -7.98
CA LEU A 120 0.70 3.55 -8.05
C LEU A 120 0.98 2.52 -9.17
N ASP A 121 1.58 2.94 -10.29
CA ASP A 121 2.00 2.00 -11.35
C ASP A 121 3.05 1.00 -10.86
N LEU A 122 3.95 1.41 -9.94
CA LEU A 122 4.94 0.51 -9.36
C LEU A 122 4.28 -0.68 -8.65
N PHE A 123 3.22 -0.44 -7.86
CA PHE A 123 2.43 -1.54 -7.27
C PHE A 123 1.86 -2.46 -8.35
N GLY A 124 1.34 -1.88 -9.44
CA GLY A 124 0.86 -2.66 -10.58
C GLY A 124 1.92 -3.59 -11.19
N ARG A 125 3.21 -3.27 -11.11
CA ARG A 125 4.32 -4.13 -11.57
C ARG A 125 4.58 -5.32 -10.63
N LEU A 126 4.23 -5.17 -9.36
CA LEU A 126 4.30 -6.23 -8.33
C LEU A 126 3.08 -7.16 -8.37
N LEU A 127 1.97 -6.71 -8.93
CA LEU A 127 0.74 -7.49 -9.12
C LEU A 127 0.74 -8.38 -10.37
N ARG A 128 1.90 -8.68 -10.96
CA ARG A 128 2.01 -9.61 -12.10
C ARG A 128 2.12 -11.04 -11.60
N VAL A 129 1.53 -11.99 -12.32
CA VAL A 129 1.50 -13.42 -11.98
C VAL A 129 2.90 -14.04 -11.87
N SER A 130 3.88 -13.49 -12.60
CA SER A 130 5.28 -13.90 -12.54
C SER A 130 6.00 -13.52 -11.23
N GLN A 131 5.39 -12.68 -10.39
CA GLN A 131 6.00 -12.21 -9.16
C GLN A 131 5.80 -13.22 -8.02
N PRO A 132 6.69 -13.25 -7.02
CA PRO A 132 6.53 -14.09 -5.83
C PRO A 132 5.20 -13.81 -5.11
N VAL A 133 4.58 -14.88 -4.58
CA VAL A 133 3.30 -14.83 -3.86
C VAL A 133 3.35 -13.86 -2.68
N THR A 134 4.44 -13.90 -1.91
CA THR A 134 4.65 -13.02 -0.74
C THR A 134 4.63 -11.54 -1.13
N LEU A 135 5.27 -11.21 -2.25
CA LEU A 135 5.36 -9.85 -2.77
C LEU A 135 4.00 -9.37 -3.31
N GLN A 136 3.26 -10.23 -4.02
CA GLN A 136 1.89 -9.90 -4.46
C GLN A 136 0.96 -9.63 -3.28
N VAL A 137 1.00 -10.50 -2.25
CA VAL A 137 0.17 -10.34 -1.05
C VAL A 137 0.52 -9.05 -0.31
N ALA A 138 1.80 -8.78 -0.09
CA ALA A 138 2.24 -7.53 0.54
C ALA A 138 1.77 -6.31 -0.26
N ALA A 139 1.94 -6.32 -1.59
CA ALA A 139 1.52 -5.21 -2.44
C ALA A 139 0.01 -4.93 -2.36
N VAL A 140 -0.84 -5.97 -2.38
CA VAL A 140 -2.29 -5.77 -2.25
C VAL A 140 -2.67 -5.24 -0.87
N LYS A 141 -2.05 -5.75 0.21
CA LYS A 141 -2.29 -5.24 1.58
C LYS A 141 -1.91 -3.76 1.72
N THR A 142 -0.73 -3.39 1.22
CA THR A 142 -0.26 -2.02 1.27
C THR A 142 -1.17 -1.09 0.46
N LEU A 143 -1.68 -1.52 -0.70
CA LEU A 143 -2.67 -0.75 -1.47
C LEU A 143 -3.95 -0.48 -0.66
N VAL A 144 -4.45 -1.46 0.10
CA VAL A 144 -5.61 -1.24 1.00
C VAL A 144 -5.29 -0.17 2.04
N CYS A 145 -4.15 -0.29 2.75
CA CYS A 145 -3.76 0.70 3.77
C CYS A 145 -3.53 2.11 3.21
N VAL A 146 -3.02 2.21 1.97
CA VAL A 146 -2.78 3.49 1.30
C VAL A 146 -4.08 4.15 0.83
N MET A 147 -5.09 3.36 0.46
CA MET A 147 -6.35 3.85 -0.11
C MET A 147 -7.48 3.98 0.91
N VAL A 148 -7.39 3.31 2.06
CA VAL A 148 -8.43 3.39 3.09
C VAL A 148 -8.62 4.84 3.51
N ASP A 149 -9.89 5.25 3.56
CA ASP A 149 -10.32 6.62 3.81
C ASP A 149 -9.76 7.70 2.87
N ARG A 150 -9.24 7.29 1.70
CA ARG A 150 -8.69 8.20 0.67
C ARG A 150 -9.21 7.89 -0.72
N PRO A 151 -10.48 8.25 -1.02
CA PRO A 151 -11.08 8.08 -2.34
C PRO A 151 -10.22 8.63 -3.48
N ILE A 152 -9.56 9.76 -3.28
CA ILE A 152 -8.69 10.39 -4.30
C ILE A 152 -7.55 9.47 -4.77
N VAL A 153 -6.92 8.73 -3.85
CA VAL A 153 -5.83 7.79 -4.17
C VAL A 153 -6.40 6.55 -4.88
N MET A 154 -7.57 6.07 -4.46
CA MET A 154 -8.31 5.01 -5.17
C MET A 154 -8.67 5.45 -6.60
N ARG A 155 -9.12 6.69 -6.81
CA ARG A 155 -9.41 7.23 -8.15
C ARG A 155 -8.15 7.28 -9.01
N ALA A 156 -7.01 7.68 -8.46
CA ALA A 156 -5.73 7.64 -9.18
C ALA A 156 -5.35 6.21 -9.60
N PHE A 157 -5.56 5.23 -8.71
CA PHE A 157 -5.29 3.83 -9.02
C PHE A 157 -6.21 3.29 -10.13
N GLU A 158 -7.48 3.70 -10.16
CA GLU A 158 -8.38 3.35 -11.26
C GLU A 158 -7.94 3.94 -12.60
N ARG A 159 -7.52 5.21 -12.63
CA ARG A 159 -7.10 5.88 -13.88
C ARG A 159 -5.96 5.17 -14.58
N ILE A 160 -5.02 4.60 -13.81
CA ILE A 160 -3.90 3.81 -14.36
C ILE A 160 -4.27 2.35 -14.68
N GLY A 161 -5.55 1.98 -14.58
CA GLY A 161 -6.04 0.62 -14.79
C GLY A 161 -5.68 -0.35 -13.66
N GLY A 162 -5.38 0.15 -12.46
CA GLY A 162 -4.98 -0.65 -11.31
C GLY A 162 -6.01 -1.72 -10.93
N LEU A 163 -7.30 -1.38 -10.93
CA LEU A 163 -8.38 -2.32 -10.64
C LEU A 163 -8.42 -3.48 -11.65
N ALA A 164 -8.20 -3.18 -12.93
CA ALA A 164 -8.11 -4.19 -13.98
C ALA A 164 -6.93 -5.14 -13.74
N ARG A 165 -5.77 -4.63 -13.26
CA ARG A 165 -4.61 -5.46 -12.90
C ARG A 165 -4.91 -6.42 -11.76
N VAL A 166 -5.57 -5.95 -10.69
CA VAL A 166 -6.01 -6.83 -9.58
C VAL A 166 -6.98 -7.91 -10.07
N CYS A 167 -7.95 -7.54 -10.93
CA CYS A 167 -8.89 -8.49 -11.52
C CYS A 167 -8.19 -9.52 -12.42
N MET A 168 -7.24 -9.11 -13.24
CA MET A 168 -6.44 -10.03 -14.08
C MET A 168 -5.63 -11.00 -13.22
N LEU A 169 -4.99 -10.51 -12.15
CA LEU A 169 -4.28 -11.34 -11.20
C LEU A 169 -5.23 -12.35 -10.55
N PHE A 170 -6.40 -11.93 -10.07
CA PHE A 170 -7.38 -12.83 -9.45
C PHE A 170 -7.91 -13.92 -10.40
N LYS A 171 -8.23 -13.54 -11.65
CA LYS A 171 -8.76 -14.46 -12.67
C LYS A 171 -7.73 -15.45 -13.20
N ASN A 172 -6.43 -15.13 -13.15
CA ASN A 172 -5.41 -16.02 -13.68
C ASN A 172 -5.38 -17.34 -12.89
N LYS A 173 -5.36 -18.46 -13.63
CA LYS A 173 -5.37 -19.83 -13.07
C LYS A 173 -4.07 -20.15 -12.31
N GLN A 174 -2.96 -19.54 -12.69
CA GLN A 174 -1.65 -19.73 -12.06
C GLN A 174 -1.47 -18.91 -10.77
N THR A 175 -2.35 -17.94 -10.51
CA THR A 175 -2.28 -17.14 -9.29
C THR A 175 -2.52 -18.02 -8.07
N HIS A 176 -1.61 -17.94 -7.10
CA HIS A 176 -1.67 -18.71 -5.86
C HIS A 176 -2.92 -18.35 -5.05
N GLN A 177 -3.48 -19.33 -4.33
CA GLN A 177 -4.71 -19.16 -3.55
C GLN A 177 -4.60 -18.02 -2.53
N GLN A 178 -3.44 -17.88 -1.87
CA GLN A 178 -3.19 -16.80 -0.92
C GLN A 178 -3.30 -15.41 -1.56
N THR A 179 -2.75 -15.22 -2.77
CA THR A 179 -2.90 -13.97 -3.53
C THR A 179 -4.36 -13.74 -3.92
N LYS A 180 -5.10 -14.79 -4.30
CA LYS A 180 -6.53 -14.68 -4.62
C LYS A 180 -7.37 -14.26 -3.41
N LEU A 181 -7.07 -14.80 -2.23
CA LEU A 181 -7.72 -14.39 -0.99
C LEU A 181 -7.46 -12.91 -0.70
N GLN A 182 -6.23 -12.45 -0.85
CA GLN A 182 -5.89 -11.05 -0.63
C GLN A 182 -6.57 -10.12 -1.65
N ALA A 183 -6.66 -10.52 -2.91
CA ALA A 183 -7.39 -9.78 -3.94
C ALA A 183 -8.90 -9.75 -3.65
N LEU A 184 -9.47 -10.82 -3.09
CA LEU A 184 -10.86 -10.85 -2.65
C LEU A 184 -11.13 -9.85 -1.52
N GLU A 185 -10.25 -9.81 -0.51
CA GLU A 185 -10.29 -8.79 0.55
C GLU A 185 -10.22 -7.37 -0.03
N PHE A 186 -9.37 -7.15 -1.04
CA PHE A 186 -9.31 -5.88 -1.75
C PHE A 186 -10.63 -5.54 -2.45
N PHE A 187 -11.32 -6.51 -3.06
CA PHE A 187 -12.62 -6.26 -3.68
C PHE A 187 -13.69 -5.90 -2.66
N TYR A 188 -13.71 -6.57 -1.50
CA TYR A 188 -14.62 -6.21 -0.41
C TYR A 188 -14.33 -4.80 0.09
N PHE A 189 -13.07 -4.45 0.33
CA PHE A 189 -12.65 -3.10 0.66
C PHE A 189 -13.11 -2.07 -0.39
N TYR A 190 -12.87 -2.35 -1.67
CA TYR A 190 -13.26 -1.47 -2.77
C TYR A 190 -14.78 -1.24 -2.81
N LEU A 191 -15.59 -2.26 -2.52
CA LEU A 191 -17.05 -2.20 -2.52
C LEU A 191 -17.67 -1.66 -1.22
N SER A 192 -16.91 -1.47 -0.14
CA SER A 192 -17.38 -0.80 1.09
C SER A 192 -17.66 0.68 0.83
N PRO A 193 -18.65 1.33 1.48
CA PRO A 193 -18.87 2.78 1.33
C PRO A 193 -17.59 3.60 1.49
N GLU A 194 -17.46 4.66 0.69
CA GLU A 194 -16.40 5.64 0.88
C GLU A 194 -16.80 6.65 1.98
N PRO A 195 -15.87 7.03 2.87
CA PRO A 195 -16.19 7.93 3.97
C PRO A 195 -16.69 9.28 3.47
N TYR A 196 -17.61 9.85 4.22
CA TYR A 196 -18.14 11.18 3.95
C TYR A 196 -17.25 12.23 4.60
N THR A 197 -16.54 13.02 3.80
CA THR A 197 -15.82 14.21 4.27
C THR A 197 -16.14 15.37 3.35
N LEU A 198 -16.73 16.43 3.91
CA LEU A 198 -17.20 17.63 3.20
C LEU A 198 -16.13 18.29 2.30
N GLU A 199 -14.84 18.04 2.57
CA GLU A 199 -13.70 18.62 1.85
C GLU A 199 -13.30 17.83 0.58
N HIS A 200 -13.77 16.59 0.36
CA HIS A 200 -13.26 15.68 -0.67
C HIS A 200 -14.32 15.07 -1.61
N GLU A 201 -15.50 15.69 -1.71
CA GLU A 201 -16.61 15.25 -2.57
C GLU A 201 -16.28 14.95 -4.05
N PRO A 202 -15.40 15.66 -4.79
CA PRO A 202 -15.29 15.45 -6.24
C PRO A 202 -14.68 14.09 -6.64
N TYR A 203 -14.16 13.32 -5.70
CA TYR A 203 -13.52 12.02 -5.96
C TYR A 203 -14.34 10.84 -5.45
N ARG A 204 -15.48 11.09 -4.80
CA ARG A 204 -16.28 10.04 -4.19
C ARG A 204 -17.07 9.26 -5.24
N LYS A 205 -17.15 7.94 -5.07
CA LYS A 205 -18.09 7.09 -5.80
C LYS A 205 -19.01 6.36 -4.82
N THR A 206 -20.29 6.32 -5.15
CA THR A 206 -21.27 5.45 -4.49
C THR A 206 -20.90 3.98 -4.67
N ARG A 207 -21.41 3.08 -3.81
CA ARG A 207 -21.23 1.64 -3.99
C ARG A 207 -21.75 1.15 -5.33
N THR A 208 -22.83 1.75 -5.84
CA THR A 208 -23.40 1.41 -7.13
C THR A 208 -22.46 1.78 -8.28
N GLU A 209 -21.85 2.96 -8.26
CA GLU A 209 -20.86 3.35 -9.27
C GLU A 209 -19.59 2.47 -9.20
N LYS A 210 -19.15 2.12 -8.00
CA LYS A 210 -18.01 1.20 -7.81
C LYS A 210 -18.33 -0.21 -8.30
N GLN A 211 -19.50 -0.74 -7.98
CA GLN A 211 -19.97 -2.02 -8.51
C GLN A 211 -20.02 -2.01 -10.03
N ALA A 212 -20.61 -0.97 -10.63
CA ALA A 212 -20.68 -0.83 -12.09
C ALA A 212 -19.26 -0.78 -12.71
N TYR A 213 -18.35 -0.03 -12.11
CA TYR A 213 -16.97 0.07 -12.59
C TYR A 213 -16.20 -1.26 -12.46
N LEU A 214 -16.28 -1.94 -11.30
CA LEU A 214 -15.65 -3.26 -11.11
C LEU A 214 -16.24 -4.33 -12.05
N SER A 215 -17.54 -4.22 -12.37
CA SER A 215 -18.24 -5.15 -13.28
C SER A 215 -17.69 -5.11 -14.70
N THR A 216 -16.98 -4.04 -15.09
CA THR A 216 -16.28 -3.99 -16.38
C THR A 216 -15.10 -4.98 -16.46
N PHE A 217 -14.59 -5.46 -15.31
CA PHE A 217 -13.42 -6.33 -15.24
C PHE A 217 -13.72 -7.71 -14.62
N LEU A 218 -14.75 -7.82 -13.80
CA LEU A 218 -15.11 -9.03 -13.05
C LEU A 218 -16.60 -9.32 -13.23
N SER A 219 -16.98 -10.57 -13.52
CA SER A 219 -18.37 -10.91 -13.88
C SER A 219 -19.31 -11.12 -12.69
N ASN A 220 -18.79 -11.50 -11.52
CA ASN A 220 -19.62 -11.87 -10.35
C ASN A 220 -19.59 -10.81 -9.24
N VAL A 221 -19.69 -9.52 -9.59
CA VAL A 221 -19.63 -8.43 -8.60
C VAL A 221 -20.88 -8.38 -7.74
N ASP A 222 -22.05 -8.73 -8.31
CA ASP A 222 -23.31 -8.80 -7.56
C ASP A 222 -23.24 -9.80 -6.39
N GLY A 223 -22.61 -10.96 -6.64
CA GLY A 223 -22.34 -11.95 -5.59
C GLY A 223 -21.45 -11.38 -4.49
N LEU A 224 -20.36 -10.69 -4.86
CA LEU A 224 -19.47 -10.05 -3.88
C LEU A 224 -20.17 -8.98 -3.04
N ARG A 225 -21.04 -8.16 -3.66
CA ARG A 225 -21.83 -7.16 -2.93
C ARG A 225 -22.77 -7.83 -1.94
N LYS A 226 -23.49 -8.85 -2.38
CA LYS A 226 -24.40 -9.62 -1.51
C LYS A 226 -23.65 -10.28 -0.34
N ASP A 227 -22.48 -10.84 -0.60
CA ASP A 227 -21.63 -11.44 0.42
C ASP A 227 -21.18 -10.37 1.43
N LEU A 228 -20.76 -9.19 0.97
CA LEU A 228 -20.37 -8.07 1.82
C LEU A 228 -21.51 -7.64 2.76
N ASP A 229 -22.72 -7.51 2.22
CA ASP A 229 -23.92 -7.13 2.99
C ASP A 229 -24.35 -8.21 4.00
N THR A 230 -24.15 -9.48 3.63
CA THR A 230 -24.53 -10.64 4.46
C THR A 230 -23.55 -10.88 5.60
N PHE A 231 -22.25 -10.87 5.31
CA PHE A 231 -21.21 -11.24 6.28
C PHE A 231 -20.72 -10.07 7.12
N GLN A 232 -20.91 -8.83 6.65
CA GLN A 232 -20.45 -7.62 7.34
C GLN A 232 -19.02 -7.75 7.89
N PRO A 233 -18.03 -8.13 7.06
CA PRO A 233 -16.66 -8.44 7.50
C PRO A 233 -15.95 -7.25 8.17
N PHE A 234 -16.44 -6.03 7.94
CA PHE A 234 -15.92 -4.80 8.53
C PHE A 234 -16.89 -4.16 9.55
N GLY A 235 -17.91 -4.90 10.00
CA GLY A 235 -18.99 -4.37 10.83
C GLY A 235 -20.09 -3.68 10.03
N ARG A 236 -20.96 -2.92 10.72
CA ARG A 236 -22.01 -2.13 10.07
C ARG A 236 -21.37 -0.98 9.30
N LEU A 237 -21.55 -0.99 7.99
CA LEU A 237 -21.08 0.06 7.10
C LEU A 237 -22.07 1.24 7.15
N ASP A 238 -21.55 2.46 7.19
CA ASP A 238 -22.39 3.67 7.14
C ASP A 238 -22.85 3.92 5.70
N GLU A 239 -24.14 3.68 5.45
CA GLU A 239 -24.79 3.83 4.14
C GLU A 239 -25.59 5.12 4.03
N SER A 240 -25.46 6.05 5.00
CA SER A 240 -26.22 7.31 5.03
C SER A 240 -26.05 8.18 3.78
N HIS A 241 -24.99 7.93 3.01
CA HIS A 241 -24.60 8.72 1.84
C HIS A 241 -24.34 7.84 0.60
N ASP A 242 -24.94 6.66 0.52
CA ASP A 242 -24.89 5.75 -0.65
C ASP A 242 -26.04 5.94 -1.64
#